data_AF-A0A382ZQ41-F1
#
_entry.id   AF-A0A382ZQ41-F1
#
_cell.length_a   1.000
_cell.length_b   1.000
_cell.length_c   1.000
_cell.angle_alpha   90.00
_cell.angle_beta   90.00
_cell.angle_gamma   90.00
#
_symmetry.space_group_name_H-M   'P 1'
#
loop_
_entity.id
_entity.type
_entity.pdbx_description
1 polymer ?
#
loop_
_entity_poly.entity_id
_entity_poly.type
_entity_poly.pdbx_seq_one_letter_code
_entity_poly.pdbx_strand_id
1 'polypeptide(L)'
;MQTISITERARRYVAKMPEAISGQHGHSTMFSVACVLTQGFDLNMGVARMLLEEYNATLTEPFLQRELEHKLRDAAKKGSTKGKGYLLNPSDKPIRVRITPKKPADTPPRIIH
;
A
#
# COMPACT_ATOMS: atom_id res chain seq x y z
N MET A 1 -2.18 20.73 -18.23
CA MET A 1 -2.58 19.33 -17.97
C MET A 1 -1.57 18.73 -17.01
N GLN A 2 -1.94 18.46 -15.75
CA GLN A 2 -1.01 17.83 -14.80
C GLN A 2 -0.87 16.36 -15.15
N THR A 3 0.28 15.99 -15.72
CA THR A 3 0.66 14.60 -15.92
C THR A 3 0.81 13.96 -14.54
N ILE A 4 -0.07 13.02 -14.20
CA ILE A 4 -0.03 12.35 -12.90
C ILE A 4 1.28 11.56 -12.84
N SER A 5 2.18 11.94 -11.92
CA SER A 5 3.47 11.25 -11.74
C SER A 5 3.26 9.81 -11.24
N ILE A 6 4.26 8.96 -11.44
CA ILE A 6 4.21 7.56 -10.98
C ILE A 6 3.98 7.51 -9.46
N THR A 7 4.60 8.40 -8.71
CA THR A 7 4.42 8.55 -7.25
C THR A 7 2.97 8.87 -6.90
N GLU A 8 2.34 9.80 -7.60
CA GLU A 8 0.93 10.18 -7.34
C GLU A 8 -0.03 9.05 -7.75
N ARG A 9 0.26 8.32 -8.83
CA ARG A 9 -0.48 7.09 -9.18
C ARG A 9 -0.37 6.04 -8.08
N ALA A 10 0.84 5.80 -7.57
CA ALA A 10 1.09 4.84 -6.51
C ALA A 10 0.36 5.24 -5.21
N ARG A 11 0.41 6.52 -4.84
CA ARG A 11 -0.33 7.07 -3.70
C ARG A 11 -1.83 6.79 -3.80
N ARG A 12 -2.44 7.14 -4.94
CA ARG A 12 -3.87 6.88 -5.19
C ARG A 12 -4.21 5.39 -5.21
N TYR A 13 -3.30 4.56 -5.69
CA TYR A 13 -3.47 3.11 -5.72
C TYR A 13 -3.47 2.54 -4.30
N VAL A 14 -2.48 2.92 -3.49
CA VAL A 14 -2.36 2.50 -2.09
C VAL A 14 -3.51 3.02 -1.23
N ALA A 15 -3.99 4.24 -1.48
CA ALA A 15 -5.19 4.77 -0.83
C ALA A 15 -6.44 3.90 -1.05
N LYS A 16 -6.53 3.18 -2.18
CA LYS A 16 -7.63 2.24 -2.49
C LYS A 16 -7.44 0.83 -1.91
N MET A 17 -6.25 0.47 -1.43
CA MET A 17 -5.96 -0.86 -0.88
C MET A 17 -6.61 -1.06 0.50
N PRO A 18 -7.00 -2.29 0.90
CA PRO A 18 -7.73 -2.52 2.15
C PRO A 18 -6.94 -2.15 3.39
N GLU A 19 -7.59 -1.65 4.44
CA GLU A 19 -6.95 -1.37 5.73
C GLU A 19 -6.20 -2.60 6.28
N ALA A 20 -4.99 -2.36 6.79
CA ALA A 20 -4.22 -3.39 7.48
C ALA A 20 -4.66 -3.42 8.95
N ILE A 21 -5.59 -4.30 9.29
CA ILE A 21 -6.08 -4.46 10.67
C ILE A 21 -5.34 -5.62 11.35
N SER A 22 -4.71 -5.34 12.50
CA SER A 22 -4.05 -6.38 13.30
C SER A 22 -5.06 -7.45 13.74
N GLY A 23 -4.69 -8.73 13.60
CA GLY A 23 -5.60 -9.87 13.88
C GLY A 23 -6.49 -10.31 12.71
N GLN A 24 -6.65 -9.51 11.65
CA GLN A 24 -7.36 -9.92 10.41
C GLN A 24 -6.46 -9.80 9.17
N HIS A 25 -5.38 -10.60 9.13
CA HIS A 25 -4.40 -10.59 8.03
C HIS A 25 -3.70 -9.23 7.77
N GLY A 26 -3.72 -8.27 8.72
CA GLY A 26 -3.14 -6.94 8.54
C GLY A 26 -1.66 -6.92 8.15
N HIS A 27 -0.84 -7.80 8.71
CA HIS A 27 0.58 -7.90 8.33
C HIS A 27 0.76 -8.30 6.86
N SER A 28 -0.09 -9.18 6.33
CA SER A 28 -0.07 -9.60 4.92
C SER A 28 -0.52 -8.47 4.00
N THR A 29 -1.53 -7.71 4.41
CA THR A 29 -2.01 -6.54 3.69
C THR A 29 -0.94 -5.48 3.59
N MET A 30 -0.31 -5.12 4.72
CA MET A 30 0.77 -4.13 4.74
C MET A 30 1.98 -4.57 3.92
N PHE A 31 2.34 -5.86 3.96
CA PHE A 31 3.37 -6.42 3.10
C PHE A 31 3.00 -6.35 1.61
N SER A 32 1.71 -6.54 1.28
CA SER A 32 1.22 -6.40 -0.10
C SER A 32 1.32 -4.97 -0.59
N VAL A 33 1.01 -3.98 0.25
CA VAL A 33 1.21 -2.55 -0.06
C VAL A 33 2.69 -2.26 -0.33
N ALA A 34 3.59 -2.75 0.54
CA ALA A 34 5.04 -2.61 0.37
C ALA A 34 5.54 -3.25 -0.95
N CYS A 35 5.04 -4.44 -1.31
CA CYS A 35 5.32 -5.09 -2.59
C CYS A 35 4.81 -4.27 -3.78
N VAL A 36 3.61 -3.70 -3.70
CA VAL A 36 3.04 -2.87 -4.77
C VAL A 36 3.88 -1.62 -5.00
N LEU A 37 4.32 -0.94 -3.94
CA LEU A 37 5.16 0.26 -4.05
C LEU A 37 6.53 -0.05 -4.65
N THR A 38 7.22 -1.08 -4.12
CA THR A 38 8.59 -1.41 -4.50
C THR A 38 8.69 -2.21 -5.79
N GLN A 39 7.80 -3.16 -6.03
CA GLN A 39 7.85 -4.06 -7.19
C GLN A 39 6.82 -3.67 -8.26
N GLY A 40 5.64 -3.20 -7.87
CA GLY A 40 4.58 -2.84 -8.82
C GLY A 40 4.88 -1.54 -9.55
N PHE A 41 5.21 -0.49 -8.80
CA PHE A 41 5.54 0.84 -9.32
C PHE A 41 7.04 1.09 -9.47
N ASP A 42 7.89 0.13 -9.10
CA ASP A 42 9.36 0.26 -9.11
C ASP A 42 9.87 1.50 -8.37
N LEU A 43 9.25 1.85 -7.24
CA LEU A 43 9.64 3.02 -6.48
C LEU A 43 10.90 2.75 -5.65
N ASN A 44 11.75 3.77 -5.55
CA ASN A 44 12.89 3.75 -4.63
C ASN A 44 12.41 3.57 -3.18
N MET A 45 13.23 2.92 -2.35
CA MET A 45 12.90 2.64 -0.94
C MET A 45 12.49 3.89 -0.15
N GLY A 46 13.15 5.04 -0.38
CA GLY A 46 12.79 6.29 0.29
C GLY A 46 11.38 6.79 -0.05
N VAL A 47 11.00 6.72 -1.33
CA VAL A 47 9.66 7.13 -1.79
C VAL A 47 8.60 6.11 -1.36
N ALA A 48 8.92 4.82 -1.49
CA ALA A 48 8.04 3.74 -1.02
C ALA A 48 7.78 3.84 0.48
N ARG A 49 8.80 4.17 1.28
CA ARG A 49 8.67 4.41 2.71
C ARG A 49 7.75 5.59 3.00
N MET A 50 7.98 6.74 2.37
CA MET A 50 7.14 7.93 2.56
C MET A 50 5.65 7.63 2.28
N LEU A 51 5.35 6.94 1.18
CA LEU A 51 3.98 6.56 0.82
C LEU A 51 3.38 5.52 1.77
N LEU A 52 4.19 4.57 2.24
CA LEU A 52 3.74 3.55 3.19
C LEU A 52 3.47 4.16 4.58
N GLU A 53 4.26 5.14 5.00
CA GLU A 53 4.05 5.89 6.25
C GLU A 53 2.77 6.71 6.19
N GLU A 54 2.51 7.38 5.07
CA GLU A 54 1.25 8.10 4.86
C GLU A 54 0.05 7.16 4.90
N TYR A 55 0.15 6.01 4.22
CA TYR A 55 -0.88 4.97 4.29
C TYR A 55 -1.08 4.46 5.72
N ASN A 56 0.01 4.23 6.46
CA ASN A 56 -0.02 3.78 7.86
C ASN A 56 -0.73 4.79 8.77
N ALA A 57 -0.56 6.09 8.52
CA ALA A 57 -1.26 7.15 9.25
C ALA A 57 -2.78 7.15 9.01
N THR A 58 -3.26 6.52 7.92
CA THR A 58 -4.71 6.34 7.67
C THR A 58 -5.30 5.09 8.33
N LEU A 59 -4.48 4.24 8.94
CA LEU A 59 -4.94 3.01 9.57
C LEU A 59 -5.50 3.29 10.95
N THR A 60 -6.56 2.57 11.30
CA THR A 60 -7.11 2.57 12.67
C THR A 60 -6.05 2.11 13.69
N GLU A 61 -5.24 1.11 13.34
CA GLU A 61 -4.15 0.58 14.17
C GLU A 61 -2.81 0.73 13.41
N PRO A 62 -2.07 1.83 13.62
CA PRO A 62 -0.82 2.07 12.90
C PRO A 62 0.30 1.15 13.37
N PHE A 63 1.08 0.64 12.42
CA PHE A 63 2.28 -0.14 12.68
C PHE A 63 3.47 0.76 13.00
N LEU A 64 4.46 0.22 13.72
CA LEU A 64 5.70 0.94 14.00
C LEU A 64 6.53 1.14 12.73
N GLN A 65 7.21 2.29 12.61
CA GLN A 65 8.13 2.58 11.51
C GLN A 65 9.15 1.47 11.25
N ARG A 66 9.70 0.87 12.31
CA ARG A 66 10.65 -0.26 12.20
C ARG A 66 10.04 -1.48 11.49
N GLU A 67 8.75 -1.72 11.70
CA GLU A 67 8.04 -2.80 11.03
C GLU A 67 7.78 -2.46 9.56
N LEU A 68 7.40 -1.22 9.26
CA LEU A 68 7.23 -0.73 7.89
C LEU A 68 8.51 -0.91 7.08
N GLU A 69 9.64 -0.49 7.64
CA GLU A 69 10.95 -0.65 7.01
C GLU A 69 11.30 -2.12 6.80
N HIS A 70 11.04 -2.97 7.81
CA HIS A 70 11.25 -4.40 7.67
C HIS A 70 10.37 -5.00 6.57
N LYS A 71 9.11 -4.59 6.42
CA LYS A 71 8.22 -5.05 5.33
C LYS A 71 8.72 -4.58 3.96
N LEU A 72 9.20 -3.35 3.85
CA LEU A 72 9.77 -2.82 2.60
C LEU A 72 11.05 -3.55 2.21
N ARG A 73 11.94 -3.79 3.18
CA ARG A 73 13.18 -4.55 2.95
C ARG A 73 12.87 -5.98 2.55
N ASP A 74 11.90 -6.62 3.22
CA ASP A 74 11.46 -7.97 2.88
C ASP A 74 10.83 -8.01 1.48
N ALA A 75 10.01 -7.03 1.13
CA ALA A 75 9.42 -6.89 -0.21
C ALA A 75 10.52 -6.70 -1.28
N ALA A 76 11.51 -5.86 -1.02
CA ALA A 76 12.63 -5.67 -1.94
C ALA A 76 13.49 -6.93 -2.09
N LYS A 77 13.71 -7.67 -1.00
CA LYS A 77 14.48 -8.92 -0.98
C LYS A 77 13.75 -10.08 -1.65
N LYS A 78 12.43 -10.17 -1.47
CA LYS A 78 11.63 -11.31 -1.94
C LYS A 78 11.62 -11.41 -3.47
N GLY A 79 11.81 -10.31 -4.18
CA GLY A 79 11.87 -10.26 -5.64
C GLY A 79 10.53 -10.64 -6.28
N SER A 80 10.02 -9.80 -7.18
CA SER A 80 8.80 -10.18 -7.93
C SER A 80 9.17 -11.22 -8.98
N THR A 81 8.52 -12.37 -8.96
CA THR A 81 8.59 -13.35 -10.06
C THR A 81 8.04 -12.78 -11.37
N LYS A 82 7.25 -11.70 -11.30
CA LYS A 82 6.65 -11.02 -12.45
C LYS A 82 7.50 -9.87 -13.03
N GLY A 83 8.70 -9.62 -12.49
CA GLY A 83 9.51 -8.44 -12.83
C GLY A 83 9.05 -7.17 -12.08
N LYS A 84 9.89 -6.14 -12.08
CA LYS A 84 9.59 -4.83 -11.48
C LYS A 84 8.82 -3.95 -12.47
N GLY A 85 7.94 -3.07 -11.98
CA GLY A 85 7.20 -2.12 -12.81
C GLY A 85 5.95 -2.68 -13.48
N TYR A 86 5.45 -3.84 -13.06
CA TYR A 86 4.31 -4.51 -13.72
C TYR A 86 2.98 -3.73 -13.62
N LEU A 87 2.89 -2.69 -12.79
CA LEU A 87 1.73 -1.77 -12.71
C LEU A 87 1.93 -0.47 -13.51
N LEU A 88 3.11 -0.28 -14.11
CA LEU A 88 3.43 0.92 -14.90
C LEU A 88 2.91 0.81 -16.34
N ASN A 89 2.71 -0.41 -16.84
CA ASN A 89 2.24 -0.67 -18.19
C ASN A 89 0.72 -0.45 -18.29
N PRO A 90 0.24 0.51 -19.10
CA PRO A 90 -1.19 0.71 -19.32
C PRO A 90 -1.84 -0.39 -20.18
N SER A 91 -1.02 -1.25 -20.81
CA SER A 91 -1.47 -2.32 -21.71
C SER A 91 -1.55 -3.69 -21.05
N ASP A 92 -1.05 -3.85 -19.81
CA ASP A 92 -1.15 -5.11 -19.09
C ASP A 92 -2.57 -5.27 -18.57
N LYS A 93 -3.24 -6.34 -19.06
CA LYS A 93 -4.60 -6.78 -18.71
C LYS A 93 -4.88 -6.51 -17.23
N PRO A 94 -6.11 -6.10 -16.84
CA PRO A 94 -6.42 -5.70 -15.48
C PRO A 94 -5.98 -6.81 -14.54
N ILE A 95 -4.90 -6.55 -13.80
CA ILE A 95 -4.42 -7.48 -12.80
C ILE A 95 -5.57 -7.59 -11.81
N ARG A 96 -6.18 -8.79 -11.73
CA ARG A 96 -7.11 -9.18 -10.66
C ARG A 96 -6.33 -9.26 -9.35
N VAL A 97 -5.73 -8.16 -8.91
CA VAL A 97 -5.51 -7.94 -7.50
C VAL A 97 -6.90 -7.92 -6.88
N ARG A 98 -7.16 -8.84 -5.97
CA ARG A 98 -8.34 -8.80 -5.12
C ARG A 98 -8.19 -7.59 -4.19
N ILE A 99 -8.42 -6.39 -4.73
CA ILE A 99 -8.52 -5.16 -3.95
C ILE A 99 -9.90 -5.22 -3.31
N THR A 100 -9.98 -5.73 -2.09
CA THR A 100 -11.16 -5.49 -1.26
C THR A 100 -11.16 -4.00 -0.90
N PRO A 101 -12.23 -3.25 -1.24
CA PRO A 101 -12.30 -1.82 -0.95
C PRO A 101 -12.18 -1.57 0.56
N LYS A 102 -11.46 -0.50 0.94
CA LYS A 102 -11.47 0.00 2.32
C LYS A 102 -12.92 0.24 2.75
N LYS A 103 -13.30 -0.27 3.91
CA LYS A 103 -14.55 0.13 4.55
C LYS A 103 -14.39 1.63 4.88
N PRO A 104 -15.35 2.51 4.55
CA PRO A 104 -15.22 3.93 4.89
C PRO A 104 -15.17 4.07 6.41
N ALA A 105 -14.07 4.63 6.92
CA ALA A 105 -13.95 5.04 8.31
C ALA A 105 -14.80 6.30 8.52
N ASP A 106 -16.10 6.11 8.71
CA ASP A 106 -16.96 7.11 9.35
C ASP A 106 -17.91 6.39 10.31
N THR A 107 -17.54 6.38 11.58
CA THR A 107 -18.49 6.20 12.68
C THR A 107 -18.05 7.14 13.78
N PRO A 108 -18.72 8.29 13.98
CA PRO A 108 -18.44 9.15 15.11
C PRO A 108 -18.69 8.38 16.42
N PRO A 109 -17.91 8.63 17.49
CA PRO A 109 -18.09 7.94 18.75
C PRO A 109 -19.50 8.22 19.28
N ARG A 110 -20.27 7.16 19.51
CA ARG A 110 -21.58 7.24 20.14
C ARG A 110 -21.36 7.63 21.61
N ILE A 111 -21.49 8.93 21.90
CA ILE A 111 -21.58 9.47 23.25
C ILE A 111 -22.81 8.84 23.90
N ILE A 112 -22.58 8.00 24.90
CA ILE A 112 -23.60 7.46 25.79
C ILE A 112 -23.85 8.53 26.85
N HIS A 113 -25.02 9.17 26.82
CA HIS A 113 -25.57 9.97 27.91
C HIS A 113 -26.35 9.06 28.87
#